data_AF-A0A945EB33-F1
#
_entry.id   AF-A0A945EB33-F1
#
_cell.length_a   1.000
_cell.length_b   1.000
_cell.length_c   1.000
_cell.angle_alpha   90.00
_cell.angle_beta   90.00
_cell.angle_gamma   90.00
#
_symmetry.space_group_name_H-M   'P 1'
#
loop_
_entity.id
_entity.type
_entity.pdbx_description
1 polymer ?
#
loop_
_entity_poly.entity_id
_entity_poly.type
_entity_poly.pdbx_seq_one_letter_code
_entity_poly.pdbx_strand_id
1 'polypeptide(L)'
;MTNLNFFGSTFRKTLLFVVFLELVSFLHFLITPHTDFMNWSFIIVSIVIAAVTIHKLKYGLYIAIAELIIGSKGYLFFYEVNEFQISIRLAIFVIIMVVFGFSILQRQKLKQLINKLNQHKELYILAAVCLLGLIIGYVNQNQLTNIFFDFNAWLYFLYILPFLYKLNKKSDLNKIIQIFTAGITFVAVKSLLFLYLL
;
A
#
# COMPACT_ATOMS: atom_id res chain seq x y z
N MET A 1 5.52 19.54 24.31
CA MET A 1 4.69 18.33 24.16
C MET A 1 3.62 18.61 23.12
N THR A 2 3.66 17.97 21.96
CA THR A 2 2.65 18.16 20.91
C THR A 2 1.49 17.21 21.13
N ASN A 3 0.27 17.73 21.24
CA ASN A 3 -0.96 16.94 21.28
C ASN A 3 -1.10 16.15 19.96
N LEU A 4 -0.66 14.89 19.99
CA LEU A 4 -1.00 13.91 18.96
C LEU A 4 -2.51 13.71 19.02
N ASN A 5 -3.20 14.06 17.94
CA ASN A 5 -4.65 13.89 17.87
C ASN A 5 -4.93 12.54 17.20
N PHE A 6 -5.43 11.58 17.98
CA PHE A 6 -5.69 10.21 17.52
C PHE A 6 -7.08 10.03 16.88
N PHE A 7 -8.07 10.87 17.23
CA PHE A 7 -9.48 10.72 16.84
C PHE A 7 -10.01 11.92 16.05
N GLY A 8 -9.18 12.47 15.16
CA GLY A 8 -9.54 13.62 14.34
C GLY A 8 -10.56 13.32 13.23
N SER A 9 -10.89 14.35 12.43
CA SER A 9 -11.80 14.19 11.28
C SER A 9 -11.26 13.24 10.20
N THR A 10 -9.94 13.14 10.07
CA THR A 10 -9.28 12.17 9.19
C THR A 10 -9.45 10.73 9.67
N PHE A 11 -9.40 10.47 10.99
CA PHE A 11 -9.71 9.14 11.55
C PHE A 11 -11.11 8.67 11.14
N ARG A 12 -12.14 9.52 11.34
CA ARG A 12 -13.54 9.17 11.01
C ARG A 12 -13.74 8.89 9.53
N LYS A 13 -13.16 9.73 8.66
CA LYS A 13 -13.24 9.55 7.21
C LYS A 13 -12.55 8.28 6.74
N THR A 14 -11.36 7.98 7.29
CA THR A 14 -10.67 6.73 6.99
C THR A 14 -11.50 5.55 7.47
N LEU A 15 -11.96 5.53 8.72
CA LEU A 15 -12.75 4.42 9.26
C LEU A 15 -14.01 4.16 8.44
N LEU A 16 -14.75 5.21 8.07
CA LEU A 16 -15.94 5.09 7.22
C LEU A 16 -15.60 4.53 5.84
N PHE A 17 -14.52 5.01 5.23
CA PHE A 17 -14.04 4.50 3.93
C PHE A 17 -13.66 3.02 4.00
N VAL A 18 -13.01 2.60 5.08
CA VAL A 18 -12.61 1.20 5.30
C VAL A 18 -13.82 0.30 5.49
N VAL A 19 -14.77 0.71 6.33
CA VAL A 19 -16.04 -0.02 6.50
C VAL A 19 -16.79 -0.13 5.18
N PHE A 20 -16.83 0.96 4.40
CA PHE A 20 -17.46 0.95 3.08
C PHE A 20 -16.78 -0.04 2.13
N LEU A 21 -15.44 -0.04 2.04
CA LEU A 21 -14.69 -0.98 1.21
C LEU A 21 -14.94 -2.44 1.62
N GLU A 22 -15.02 -2.71 2.92
CA GLU A 22 -15.32 -4.05 3.45
C GLU A 22 -16.74 -4.48 3.09
N LEU A 23 -17.74 -3.59 3.23
CA LEU A 23 -19.11 -3.88 2.82
C LEU A 23 -19.20 -4.16 1.32
N VAL A 24 -18.48 -3.42 0.49
CA VAL A 24 -18.39 -3.69 -0.96
C VAL A 24 -17.75 -5.05 -1.22
N SER A 25 -16.69 -5.41 -0.49
CA SER A 25 -16.05 -6.73 -0.57
C SER A 25 -16.97 -7.86 -0.08
N PHE A 26 -17.78 -7.64 0.94
CA PHE A 26 -18.75 -8.61 1.45
C PHE A 26 -19.94 -8.79 0.51
N LEU A 27 -20.47 -7.71 -0.05
CA LEU A 27 -21.49 -7.78 -1.10
C LEU A 27 -20.97 -8.52 -2.33
N HIS A 28 -19.68 -8.35 -2.64
CA HIS A 28 -19.03 -9.14 -3.68
C HIS A 28 -19.09 -10.65 -3.36
N PHE A 29 -18.70 -11.07 -2.15
CA PHE A 29 -18.76 -12.49 -1.77
C PHE A 29 -20.17 -13.12 -1.93
N LEU A 30 -21.23 -12.35 -1.69
CA LEU A 30 -22.61 -12.84 -1.80
C LEU A 30 -23.15 -12.92 -3.24
N ILE A 31 -22.62 -12.10 -4.16
CA ILE A 31 -23.14 -11.97 -5.54
C ILE A 31 -22.35 -12.83 -6.54
N THR A 32 -21.13 -13.24 -6.18
CA THR A 32 -20.16 -13.85 -7.09
C THR A 32 -20.22 -15.38 -7.08
N PRO A 33 -21.14 -15.99 -7.83
CA PRO A 33 -20.72 -17.14 -8.63
C PRO A 33 -20.66 -16.89 -10.14
N HIS A 34 -21.17 -15.76 -10.67
CA HIS A 34 -21.49 -15.67 -12.12
C HIS A 34 -21.03 -14.44 -12.91
N THR A 35 -20.25 -13.49 -12.37
CA THR A 35 -19.87 -12.28 -13.14
C THR A 35 -18.43 -11.83 -12.94
N ASP A 36 -17.79 -11.34 -14.02
CA ASP A 36 -16.48 -10.64 -14.07
C ASP A 36 -16.43 -9.32 -13.27
N PHE A 37 -17.41 -9.09 -12.39
CA PHE A 37 -17.58 -7.87 -11.62
C PHE A 37 -16.38 -7.56 -10.71
N MET A 38 -15.63 -8.57 -10.26
CA MET A 38 -14.38 -8.39 -9.49
C MET A 38 -13.35 -7.60 -10.29
N ASN A 39 -13.14 -8.00 -11.54
CA ASN A 39 -12.14 -7.43 -12.44
C ASN A 39 -12.47 -5.96 -12.75
N TRP A 40 -13.75 -5.66 -13.01
CA TRP A 40 -14.21 -4.29 -13.21
C TRP A 40 -14.06 -3.42 -11.95
N SER A 41 -14.39 -3.96 -10.77
CA SER A 41 -14.22 -3.26 -9.50
C SER A 41 -12.75 -2.93 -9.23
N PHE A 42 -11.85 -3.88 -9.47
CA PHE A 42 -10.40 -3.67 -9.35
C PHE A 42 -9.91 -2.54 -10.28
N ILE A 43 -10.35 -2.53 -11.54
CA ILE A 43 -9.96 -1.50 -12.52
C ILE A 43 -10.47 -0.12 -12.08
N ILE A 44 -11.74 -0.01 -11.69
CA ILE A 44 -12.35 1.25 -11.25
C ILE A 44 -11.62 1.80 -10.02
N VAL A 45 -11.41 0.96 -8.99
CA VAL A 45 -10.69 1.36 -7.77
C VAL A 45 -9.27 1.78 -8.10
N SER A 46 -8.56 1.05 -8.96
CA SER A 46 -7.21 1.40 -9.40
C SER A 46 -7.15 2.74 -10.11
N ILE A 47 -8.11 3.03 -11.01
CA ILE A 47 -8.22 4.32 -11.70
C ILE A 47 -8.47 5.46 -10.71
N VAL A 48 -9.38 5.27 -9.74
CA VAL A 48 -9.66 6.28 -8.71
C VAL A 48 -8.41 6.57 -7.88
N ILE A 49 -7.69 5.52 -7.46
CA ILE A 49 -6.45 5.67 -6.70
C ILE A 49 -5.38 6.39 -7.54
N ALA A 50 -5.26 6.06 -8.84
CA ALA A 50 -4.36 6.75 -9.75
C ALA A 50 -4.70 8.24 -9.87
N ALA A 51 -5.97 8.59 -10.09
CA ALA A 51 -6.41 9.98 -10.19
C ALA A 51 -6.11 10.77 -8.91
N VAL A 52 -6.41 10.20 -7.74
CA VAL A 52 -6.12 10.82 -6.44
C VAL A 52 -4.61 11.00 -6.23
N THR A 53 -3.81 9.99 -6.60
CA THR A 53 -2.35 10.00 -6.44
C THR A 53 -1.68 11.01 -7.36
N ILE A 54 -2.14 11.13 -8.61
CA ILE A 54 -1.68 12.15 -9.56
C ILE A 54 -2.00 13.55 -9.04
N HIS A 55 -3.21 13.77 -8.52
CA HIS A 55 -3.60 15.08 -8.00
C HIS A 55 -2.79 15.47 -6.77
N LYS A 56 -2.61 14.56 -5.78
CA LYS A 56 -1.64 14.74 -4.68
C LYS A 56 -1.08 13.40 -4.21
N LEU A 57 0.20 13.17 -4.47
CA LEU A 57 0.95 11.98 -4.03
C LEU A 57 0.78 11.64 -2.54
N LYS A 58 0.61 12.65 -1.67
CA LYS A 58 0.37 12.45 -0.23
C LYS A 58 -0.87 11.60 0.06
N TYR A 59 -1.96 11.80 -0.68
CA TYR A 59 -3.18 11.01 -0.48
C TYR A 59 -2.98 9.57 -0.97
N GLY A 60 -2.24 9.36 -2.05
CA GLY A 60 -1.83 8.01 -2.47
C GLY A 60 -1.05 7.28 -1.37
N LEU A 61 -0.08 7.94 -0.74
CA LEU A 61 0.68 7.36 0.38
C LEU A 61 -0.20 7.03 1.59
N TYR A 62 -1.20 7.86 1.89
CA TYR A 62 -2.17 7.58 2.95
C TYR A 62 -3.05 6.36 2.63
N ILE A 63 -3.47 6.21 1.38
CA ILE A 63 -4.23 5.03 0.91
C ILE A 63 -3.35 3.77 1.01
N ALA A 64 -2.08 3.85 0.63
CA ALA A 64 -1.15 2.72 0.77
C ALA A 64 -0.96 2.29 2.23
N ILE A 65 -0.83 3.23 3.17
CA ILE A 65 -0.74 2.89 4.61
C ILE A 65 -2.03 2.21 5.07
N ALA A 66 -3.18 2.75 4.71
CA ALA A 66 -4.46 2.17 5.09
C ALA A 66 -4.58 0.73 4.55
N GLU A 67 -4.31 0.52 3.26
CA GLU A 67 -4.36 -0.81 2.65
C GLU A 67 -3.36 -1.79 3.29
N LEU A 68 -2.12 -1.36 3.59
CA LEU A 68 -1.14 -2.24 4.24
C LEU A 68 -1.59 -2.74 5.62
N ILE A 69 -2.39 -1.96 6.34
CA ILE A 69 -2.90 -2.32 7.68
C ILE A 69 -4.15 -3.19 7.57
N ILE A 70 -5.07 -2.84 6.68
CA ILE A 70 -6.38 -3.51 6.57
C ILE A 70 -6.25 -4.79 5.76
N GLY A 71 -5.44 -4.76 4.71
CA GLY A 71 -5.16 -5.87 3.84
C GLY A 71 -4.31 -6.91 4.56
N SER A 72 -4.93 -7.79 5.34
CA SER A 72 -4.20 -8.90 5.96
C SER A 72 -3.56 -9.82 4.90
N LYS A 73 -4.24 -10.06 3.77
CA LYS A 73 -3.73 -10.85 2.64
C LYS A 73 -3.76 -10.16 1.26
N GLY A 74 -4.17 -8.89 1.19
CA GLY A 74 -4.29 -8.16 -0.09
C GLY A 74 -5.43 -8.63 -1.01
N TYR A 75 -6.31 -9.52 -0.55
CA TYR A 75 -7.42 -10.10 -1.34
C TYR A 75 -8.72 -9.26 -1.34
N LEU A 76 -8.72 -8.02 -0.85
CA LEU A 76 -9.92 -7.18 -0.88
C LEU A 76 -10.47 -7.03 -2.31
N PHE A 77 -9.56 -6.84 -3.26
CA PHE A 77 -9.81 -6.91 -4.69
C PHE A 77 -8.59 -7.54 -5.35
N PHE A 78 -8.83 -8.53 -6.20
CA PHE A 78 -7.80 -9.16 -7.01
C PHE A 78 -8.27 -9.26 -8.45
N TYR A 79 -7.31 -9.13 -9.36
CA TYR A 79 -7.51 -9.36 -10.78
C TYR A 79 -6.88 -10.71 -11.12
N GLU A 80 -7.70 -11.67 -11.55
CA GLU A 80 -7.22 -12.99 -11.97
C GLU A 80 -6.93 -12.98 -13.47
N VAL A 81 -5.68 -13.29 -13.82
CA VAL A 81 -5.28 -13.59 -15.21
C VAL A 81 -4.74 -15.00 -15.23
N ASN A 82 -5.52 -15.93 -15.76
CA ASN A 82 -5.20 -17.37 -15.78
C ASN A 82 -4.90 -17.90 -14.37
N GLU A 83 -3.64 -18.16 -14.04
CA GLU A 83 -3.19 -18.68 -12.74
C GLU A 83 -2.59 -17.59 -11.83
N PHE A 84 -2.52 -16.34 -12.29
CA PHE A 84 -1.87 -15.25 -11.57
C PHE A 84 -2.87 -14.28 -10.97
N GLN A 85 -2.77 -14.07 -9.65
CA GLN A 85 -3.63 -13.15 -8.90
C GLN A 85 -2.89 -11.85 -8.60
N ILE A 86 -3.33 -10.76 -9.23
CA ILE A 86 -2.80 -9.41 -8.97
C ILE A 86 -3.64 -8.76 -7.87
N SER A 87 -3.03 -8.52 -6.71
CA SER A 87 -3.69 -7.83 -5.61
C SER A 87 -3.77 -6.31 -5.84
N ILE A 88 -4.80 -5.68 -5.27
CA ILE A 88 -4.94 -4.22 -5.27
C ILE A 88 -3.73 -3.51 -4.63
N ARG A 89 -3.06 -4.17 -3.69
CA ARG A 89 -1.81 -3.69 -3.09
C ARG A 89 -0.73 -3.44 -4.14
N LEU A 90 -0.53 -4.41 -5.03
CA LEU A 90 0.48 -4.29 -6.09
C LEU A 90 0.12 -3.14 -7.04
N ALA A 91 -1.17 -2.98 -7.38
CA ALA A 91 -1.64 -1.87 -8.18
C ALA A 91 -1.36 -0.51 -7.51
N ILE A 92 -1.70 -0.36 -6.22
CA ILE A 92 -1.43 0.86 -5.43
C ILE A 92 0.07 1.16 -5.42
N PHE A 93 0.91 0.14 -5.23
CA PHE A 93 2.36 0.27 -5.24
C PHE A 93 2.88 0.80 -6.57
N VAL A 94 2.51 0.15 -7.67
CA VAL A 94 2.95 0.55 -9.02
C VAL A 94 2.49 1.99 -9.30
N ILE A 95 1.23 2.33 -9.01
CA ILE A 95 0.68 3.68 -9.21
C ILE A 95 1.51 4.72 -8.45
N ILE A 96 1.76 4.51 -7.16
CA ILE A 96 2.49 5.47 -6.33
C ILE A 96 3.94 5.61 -6.80
N MET A 97 4.60 4.50 -7.10
CA MET A 97 6.00 4.52 -7.54
C MET A 97 6.17 5.18 -8.90
N VAL A 98 5.26 4.92 -9.84
CA VAL A 98 5.26 5.57 -11.16
C VAL A 98 5.03 7.07 -11.01
N VAL A 99 3.98 7.50 -10.29
CA VAL A 99 3.69 8.93 -10.08
C VAL A 99 4.83 9.62 -9.32
N PHE A 100 5.42 8.94 -8.33
CA PHE A 100 6.58 9.45 -7.60
C PHE A 100 7.81 9.62 -8.51
N GLY A 101 8.11 8.60 -9.33
CA GLY A 101 9.20 8.63 -10.31
C GLY A 101 9.06 9.83 -11.25
N PHE A 102 7.87 10.02 -11.83
CA PHE A 102 7.58 11.18 -12.67
C PHE A 102 7.77 12.51 -11.93
N SER A 103 7.37 12.58 -10.64
CA SER A 103 7.49 13.79 -9.84
C SER A 103 8.93 14.23 -9.57
N ILE A 104 9.89 13.29 -9.65
CA ILE A 104 11.30 13.48 -9.26
C ILE A 104 12.28 13.51 -10.45
N LEU A 105 11.79 13.30 -11.68
CA LEU A 105 12.59 13.38 -12.92
C LEU A 105 13.39 14.68 -13.07
N GLN A 106 12.99 15.75 -12.39
CA GLN A 106 13.75 17.00 -12.34
C GLN A 106 15.07 16.80 -11.57
N ARG A 107 16.22 17.04 -12.24
CA ARG A 107 17.58 16.82 -11.70
C ARG A 107 17.81 17.40 -10.30
N GLN A 108 17.22 18.55 -9.98
CA GLN A 108 17.33 19.17 -8.66
C GLN A 108 16.62 18.36 -7.57
N LYS A 109 15.44 17.83 -7.85
CA LYS A 109 14.67 17.00 -6.91
C LYS A 109 15.32 15.64 -6.71
N LEU A 110 15.88 15.07 -7.78
CA LEU A 110 16.65 13.83 -7.71
C LEU A 110 17.88 14.00 -6.81
N LYS A 111 18.64 15.08 -6.97
CA LYS A 111 19.78 15.40 -6.08
C LYS A 111 19.34 15.53 -4.61
N GLN A 112 18.21 16.19 -4.35
CA GLN A 112 17.67 16.29 -2.98
C GLN A 112 17.30 14.92 -2.39
N LEU A 113 16.71 14.02 -3.18
CA LEU A 113 16.40 12.66 -2.74
C LEU A 113 17.67 11.88 -2.43
N ILE A 114 18.67 11.90 -3.34
CA ILE A 114 19.94 11.20 -3.16
C ILE A 114 20.66 11.69 -1.90
N ASN A 115 20.69 13.00 -1.66
CA ASN A 115 21.29 13.54 -0.43
C ASN A 115 20.57 13.05 0.83
N LYS A 116 19.24 12.97 0.83
CA LYS A 116 18.48 12.39 1.94
C LYS A 116 18.73 10.88 2.10
N LEU A 117 18.86 10.16 0.99
CA LEU A 117 19.12 8.72 1.03
C LEU A 117 20.52 8.43 1.58
N ASN A 118 21.50 9.25 1.21
CA ASN A 118 22.86 9.18 1.76
C ASN A 118 22.94 9.46 3.28
N GLN A 119 21.95 10.14 3.85
CA GLN A 119 21.84 10.30 5.31
C GLN A 119 21.39 9.01 6.01
N HIS A 120 20.75 8.08 5.28
CA HIS A 120 20.22 6.82 5.78
C HIS A 120 20.92 5.64 5.09
N LYS A 121 22.21 5.47 5.38
CA LYS A 121 23.06 4.47 4.73
C LYS A 121 22.56 3.04 4.94
N GLU A 122 21.80 2.80 5.99
CA GLU A 122 21.18 1.51 6.32
C GLU A 122 20.27 1.01 5.19
N LEU A 123 19.65 1.92 4.43
CA LEU A 123 18.78 1.59 3.30
C LEU A 123 19.55 0.94 2.14
N TYR A 124 20.83 1.26 1.95
CA TYR A 124 21.66 0.61 0.94
C TYR A 124 21.98 -0.83 1.33
N ILE A 125 22.20 -1.09 2.61
CA ILE A 125 22.43 -2.44 3.12
C ILE A 125 21.16 -3.28 2.90
N LEU A 126 19.99 -2.74 3.24
CA LEU A 126 18.72 -3.41 3.02
C LEU A 126 18.49 -3.72 1.54
N ALA A 127 18.75 -2.75 0.66
CA ALA A 127 18.65 -2.94 -0.78
C ALA A 127 19.61 -4.02 -1.29
N ALA A 128 20.85 -4.05 -0.79
CA ALA A 128 21.82 -5.08 -1.14
C ALA A 128 21.38 -6.48 -0.70
N VAL A 129 20.81 -6.62 0.51
CA VAL A 129 20.27 -7.89 1.01
C VAL A 129 19.10 -8.37 0.14
N CYS A 130 18.19 -7.47 -0.26
CA CYS A 130 17.09 -7.82 -1.16
C CYS A 130 17.59 -8.29 -2.53
N LEU A 131 18.61 -7.62 -3.08
CA LEU A 131 19.22 -8.01 -4.36
C LEU A 131 19.97 -9.35 -4.27
N LEU A 132 20.68 -9.60 -3.15
CA LEU A 132 21.32 -10.89 -2.91
C LEU A 132 20.28 -12.02 -2.86
N GLY A 133 19.15 -11.81 -2.20
CA GLY A 133 18.05 -12.78 -2.18
C GLY A 133 17.54 -13.13 -3.58
N LEU A 134 17.38 -12.12 -4.45
CA LEU A 134 17.00 -12.33 -5.85
C LEU A 134 18.06 -13.13 -6.64
N ILE A 135 19.34 -12.79 -6.48
CA ILE A 135 20.44 -13.47 -7.17
C ILE A 135 20.51 -14.93 -6.73
N ILE A 136 20.44 -15.21 -5.43
CA ILE A 136 20.44 -16.58 -4.89
C ILE A 136 19.23 -17.35 -5.40
N GLY A 137 18.03 -16.74 -5.38
CA GLY A 137 16.81 -17.37 -5.90
C GLY A 137 16.93 -17.75 -7.37
N TYR A 138 17.53 -16.87 -8.19
CA TYR A 138 17.78 -17.12 -9.60
C TYR A 138 18.84 -18.21 -9.84
N VAL A 139 19.96 -18.16 -9.11
CA VAL A 139 21.05 -19.15 -9.22
C VAL A 139 20.59 -20.55 -8.82
N ASN A 140 19.69 -20.66 -7.84
CA ASN A 140 19.10 -21.92 -7.41
C ASN A 140 18.03 -22.47 -8.35
N GLN A 141 17.80 -21.84 -9.51
CA GLN A 141 16.82 -22.27 -10.53
C GLN A 141 15.39 -22.40 -9.99
N ASN A 142 15.04 -21.59 -8.99
CA ASN A 142 13.66 -21.53 -8.51
C ASN A 142 12.72 -21.02 -9.61
N GLN A 143 11.46 -21.46 -9.56
CA GLN A 143 10.42 -20.93 -10.45
C GLN A 143 10.32 -19.41 -10.31
N LEU A 144 10.26 -18.69 -11.44
CA LEU A 144 10.19 -17.23 -11.48
C LEU A 144 8.98 -16.68 -10.72
N THR A 145 7.88 -17.43 -10.68
CA THR A 145 6.68 -17.11 -9.90
C THR A 145 6.99 -17.05 -8.41
N ASN A 146 7.70 -18.02 -7.87
CA ASN A 146 8.06 -18.07 -6.46
C ASN A 146 9.05 -16.96 -6.10
N ILE A 147 10.05 -16.72 -6.95
CA ILE A 147 11.00 -15.61 -6.78
C ILE A 147 10.26 -14.27 -6.77
N PHE A 148 9.27 -14.09 -7.66
CA PHE A 148 8.45 -12.88 -7.71
C PHE A 148 7.62 -12.70 -6.44
N PHE A 149 6.94 -13.74 -5.96
CA PHE A 149 6.12 -13.65 -4.75
C PHE A 149 6.94 -13.33 -3.51
N ASP A 150 8.10 -13.96 -3.34
CA ASP A 150 9.03 -13.64 -2.26
C ASP A 150 9.54 -12.20 -2.38
N PHE A 151 9.99 -11.81 -3.57
CA PHE A 151 10.54 -10.46 -3.78
C PHE A 151 9.48 -9.36 -3.62
N ASN A 152 8.24 -9.60 -4.06
CA ASN A 152 7.11 -8.67 -3.92
C ASN A 152 6.93 -8.24 -2.45
N ALA A 153 7.06 -9.17 -1.49
CA ALA A 153 6.97 -8.84 -0.07
C ALA A 153 8.04 -7.84 0.39
N TRP A 154 9.25 -7.95 -0.16
CA TRP A 154 10.35 -7.03 0.15
C TRP A 154 10.25 -5.71 -0.62
N LEU A 155 9.75 -5.74 -1.86
CA LEU A 155 9.67 -4.61 -2.78
C LEU A 155 8.92 -3.40 -2.18
N TYR A 156 7.97 -3.64 -1.27
CA TYR A 156 7.27 -2.57 -0.53
C TYR A 156 8.19 -1.67 0.31
N PHE A 157 9.43 -2.08 0.62
CA PHE A 157 10.41 -1.19 1.27
C PHE A 157 10.67 0.08 0.45
N LEU A 158 10.50 0.03 -0.89
CA LEU A 158 10.71 1.19 -1.77
C LEU A 158 9.76 2.35 -1.45
N TYR A 159 8.63 2.11 -0.79
CA TYR A 159 7.75 3.19 -0.33
C TYR A 159 8.47 4.18 0.59
N ILE A 160 9.54 3.77 1.29
CA ILE A 160 10.35 4.65 2.12
C ILE A 160 10.81 5.89 1.33
N LEU A 161 11.08 5.75 0.01
CA LEU A 161 11.51 6.86 -0.84
C LEU A 161 10.46 7.99 -0.93
N PRO A 162 9.22 7.75 -1.39
CA PRO A 162 8.19 8.78 -1.39
C PRO A 162 7.79 9.24 0.02
N PHE A 163 7.91 8.38 1.04
CA PHE A 163 7.71 8.77 2.45
C PHE A 163 8.72 9.86 2.88
N LEU A 164 10.02 9.61 2.73
CA LEU A 164 11.09 10.56 3.08
C LEU A 164 11.03 11.85 2.27
N TYR A 165 10.63 11.76 0.99
CA TYR A 165 10.54 12.93 0.13
C TYR A 165 9.34 13.82 0.48
N LYS A 166 8.14 13.24 0.63
CA LYS A 166 6.89 14.02 0.65
C LYS A 166 6.33 14.28 2.06
N LEU A 167 6.64 13.44 3.05
CA LEU A 167 6.01 13.44 4.38
C LEU A 167 6.97 13.96 5.46
N ASN A 168 7.43 15.20 5.31
CA ASN A 168 8.35 15.84 6.26
C ASN A 168 7.66 16.78 7.27
N LYS A 169 6.34 17.01 7.15
CA LYS A 169 5.63 17.94 8.04
C LYS A 169 5.04 17.20 9.23
N LYS A 170 5.09 17.81 10.41
CA LYS A 170 4.44 17.30 11.64
C LYS A 170 2.94 17.03 11.46
N SER A 171 2.26 17.85 10.64
CA SER A 171 0.85 17.64 10.28
C SER A 171 0.60 16.34 9.52
N ASP A 172 1.59 15.87 8.76
CA ASP A 172 1.49 14.63 8.01
C ASP A 172 1.62 13.42 8.95
N LEU A 173 2.51 13.49 9.95
CA LEU A 173 2.65 12.47 10.99
C LEU A 173 1.34 12.29 11.77
N ASN A 174 0.68 13.38 12.16
CA ASN A 174 -0.63 13.30 12.82
C ASN A 174 -1.67 12.57 11.97
N LYS A 175 -1.67 12.79 10.64
CA LYS A 175 -2.60 12.08 9.74
C LYS A 175 -2.24 10.60 9.60
N ILE A 176 -0.96 10.27 9.51
CA ILE A 176 -0.49 8.88 9.45
C ILE A 176 -0.91 8.14 10.71
N ILE A 177 -0.69 8.73 11.89
CA ILE A 177 -1.09 8.14 13.17
C ILE A 177 -2.60 7.92 13.22
N GLN A 178 -3.41 8.88 12.73
CA GLN A 178 -4.86 8.71 12.67
C GLN A 178 -5.32 7.62 11.70
N ILE A 179 -4.64 7.46 10.56
CA ILE A 179 -4.92 6.36 9.62
C ILE A 179 -4.53 5.03 10.27
N PHE A 180 -3.40 5.01 10.97
CA PHE A 180 -2.90 3.84 11.66
C PHE A 180 -3.83 3.38 12.78
N THR A 181 -4.29 4.30 13.63
CA THR A 181 -5.28 3.99 14.67
C THR A 181 -6.59 3.53 14.06
N ALA A 182 -7.09 4.17 13.00
CA ALA A 182 -8.32 3.76 12.32
C ALA A 182 -8.21 2.33 11.77
N GLY A 183 -7.10 2.00 11.10
CA GLY A 183 -6.84 0.67 10.57
C GLY A 183 -6.77 -0.40 11.66
N ILE A 184 -6.04 -0.13 12.75
CA ILE A 184 -5.95 -1.06 13.88
C ILE A 184 -7.31 -1.26 14.55
N THR A 185 -8.05 -0.18 14.81
CA THR A 185 -9.38 -0.29 15.42
C THR A 185 -10.29 -1.15 14.55
N PHE A 186 -10.28 -0.93 13.23
CA PHE A 186 -11.07 -1.73 12.31
C PHE A 186 -10.66 -3.21 12.32
N VAL A 187 -9.37 -3.52 12.20
CA VAL A 187 -8.86 -4.89 12.21
C VAL A 187 -9.16 -5.59 13.54
N ALA A 188 -8.98 -4.89 14.67
CA ALA A 188 -9.28 -5.43 15.99
C ALA A 188 -10.77 -5.75 16.15
N VAL A 189 -11.65 -4.82 15.78
CA VAL A 189 -13.11 -5.03 15.81
C VAL A 189 -13.51 -6.19 14.90
N LYS A 190 -12.96 -6.24 13.68
CA LYS A 190 -13.20 -7.33 12.73
C LYS A 190 -12.79 -8.68 13.33
N SER A 191 -11.57 -8.79 13.85
CA SER A 191 -11.08 -10.03 14.46
C SER A 191 -11.93 -10.47 15.66
N LEU A 192 -12.37 -9.54 16.50
CA LEU A 192 -13.27 -9.85 17.61
C LEU A 192 -14.64 -10.33 17.11
N LEU A 193 -15.24 -9.66 16.12
CA LEU A 193 -16.50 -10.10 15.53
C LEU A 193 -16.39 -11.51 14.95
N PHE A 194 -15.32 -11.81 14.22
CA PHE A 194 -15.07 -13.15 13.69
C PHE A 194 -14.90 -14.20 14.80
N LEU A 195 -14.26 -13.86 15.93
CA LEU A 195 -14.08 -14.78 17.05
C LEU A 195 -15.39 -15.12 17.77
N TYR A 196 -16.34 -14.18 17.84
CA TYR A 196 -17.58 -14.36 18.60
C TYR A 196 -18.78 -14.79 17.75
N LEU A 197 -18.77 -14.52 16.44
CA LEU A 197 -19.88 -14.84 15.52
C LEU A 197 -19.62 -16.10 14.68
N LEU A 198 -18.40 -16.64 14.68
CA LEU A 198 -17.96 -17.77 13.87
C LEU A 198 -17.24 -18.79 14.77
#